data_AF-A0A8T2P2Z3-F1
#
_entry.id   AF-A0A8T2P2Z3-F1
#
_cell.length_a   1.000
_cell.length_b   1.000
_cell.length_c   1.000
_cell.angle_alpha   90.00
_cell.angle_beta   90.00
_cell.angle_gamma   90.00
#
_symmetry.space_group_name_H-M   'P 1'
#
loop_
_entity.id
_entity.type
_entity.pdbx_description
1 polymer ?
#
loop_
_entity_poly.entity_id
_entity_poly.type
_entity_poly.pdbx_seq_one_letter_code
_entity_poly.pdbx_strand_id
1 'polypeptide(L)'
;MNVFASLIRVCLWVPGCDNDNMEDVKSLTAGISRKRGKRRYFWEYSEQVPSSKQERMLLPSEWDRETLPSNMYQKGGLHHGKYAVKKSRRTDVEDLTPNPRKLLQIGSELRKLNKVISDLTPVSELPLTARPRSRKEKNKLASRACRLKKKAQYEANKVKLWGLNTEYDRLLFVINAIKEEIVSRLQNVATDKVTSMADKLDRLIKETLVTSPVAGQTSDFVNQILEVTSRGDPTGGLVGLRVPTSKV
;
A
#
# COMPACT_ATOMS: atom_id res chain seq x y z
N MET A 1 11.05 1.69 26.11
CA MET A 1 11.79 0.95 25.07
C MET A 1 10.78 0.32 24.10
N ASN A 2 10.85 0.72 22.82
CA ASN A 2 9.77 0.65 21.83
C ASN A 2 9.41 -0.76 21.36
N VAL A 3 8.43 -1.39 22.01
CA VAL A 3 7.93 -2.73 21.66
C VAL A 3 7.16 -2.75 20.32
N PHE A 4 6.65 -1.60 19.86
CA PHE A 4 6.02 -1.47 18.54
C PHE A 4 7.04 -1.48 17.38
N ALA A 5 8.27 -1.02 17.61
CA ALA A 5 9.34 -1.06 16.62
C ALA A 5 9.74 -2.50 16.26
N SER A 6 9.72 -3.43 17.22
CA SER A 6 9.95 -4.86 16.94
C SER A 6 8.84 -5.50 16.09
N LEU A 7 7.58 -5.06 16.24
CA LEU A 7 6.48 -5.61 15.45
C LEU A 7 6.56 -5.16 13.98
N ILE A 8 7.02 -3.93 13.73
CA ILE A 8 7.25 -3.41 12.38
C ILE A 8 8.52 -3.99 11.76
N ARG A 9 9.61 -4.15 12.52
CA ARG A 9 10.86 -4.75 12.02
C ARG A 9 10.69 -6.23 11.63
N VAL A 10 9.88 -6.98 12.37
CA VAL A 10 9.48 -8.36 12.00
C VAL A 10 8.52 -8.39 10.79
N CYS A 11 7.86 -7.27 10.46
CA CYS A 11 6.98 -7.17 9.29
C CYS A 11 7.67 -6.71 8.00
N LEU A 12 8.90 -6.15 8.07
CA LEU A 12 9.59 -5.53 6.92
C LEU A 12 10.94 -6.16 6.54
N TRP A 13 11.42 -7.21 7.23
CA TRP A 13 12.67 -7.89 6.88
C TRP A 13 12.43 -9.38 6.57
N VAL A 14 12.62 -9.76 5.31
CA VAL A 14 13.01 -11.13 4.89
C VAL A 14 14.31 -10.97 4.09
N PRO A 15 15.47 -11.42 4.59
CA PRO A 15 16.67 -11.54 3.75
C PRO A 15 16.53 -12.80 2.89
N GLY A 16 17.09 -12.75 1.69
CA GLY A 16 17.00 -13.80 0.68
C GLY A 16 17.34 -15.20 1.19
N CYS A 17 16.65 -16.19 0.65
CA CYS A 17 17.14 -17.56 0.64
C CYS A 17 17.57 -17.85 -0.80
N ASP A 18 18.88 -17.96 -0.98
CA ASP A 18 19.53 -18.53 -2.15
C ASP A 18 19.27 -20.05 -2.24
N ASN A 19 19.47 -20.52 -3.47
CA ASN A 19 19.37 -21.89 -4.00
C ASN A 19 19.68 -23.06 -3.07
N ASP A 20 18.99 -24.18 -3.32
CA ASP A 20 19.67 -25.46 -3.43
C ASP A 20 19.09 -26.34 -4.56
N ASN A 21 20.03 -26.97 -5.25
CA ASN A 21 19.97 -27.68 -6.52
C ASN A 21 19.52 -29.14 -6.32
N MET A 22 18.78 -29.71 -7.27
CA MET A 22 18.72 -31.17 -7.45
C MET A 22 18.40 -31.50 -8.91
N GLU A 23 19.41 -32.02 -9.60
CA GLU A 23 19.33 -32.60 -10.94
C GLU A 23 18.50 -33.89 -10.93
N ASP A 24 17.74 -34.15 -12.00
CA ASP A 24 17.52 -35.53 -12.43
C ASP A 24 17.41 -35.62 -13.95
N VAL A 25 17.98 -36.71 -14.48
CA VAL A 25 18.43 -36.90 -15.86
C VAL A 25 17.69 -38.07 -16.51
N LYS A 26 17.50 -37.99 -17.84
CA LYS A 26 17.02 -39.02 -18.82
C LYS A 26 15.48 -39.24 -18.80
N SER A 27 14.79 -39.40 -19.94
CA SER A 27 15.16 -40.21 -21.11
C SER A 27 14.38 -39.80 -22.38
N LEU A 28 14.98 -40.13 -23.54
CA LEU A 28 14.48 -39.98 -24.91
C LEU A 28 13.48 -41.08 -25.29
N THR A 29 12.41 -40.76 -26.03
CA THR A 29 11.93 -41.56 -27.18
C THR A 29 10.89 -40.78 -28.00
N ALA A 30 11.02 -40.85 -29.32
CA ALA A 30 10.21 -40.20 -30.33
C ALA A 30 8.95 -40.99 -30.71
N GLY A 31 7.93 -40.30 -31.23
CA GLY A 31 7.10 -40.81 -32.33
C GLY A 31 5.58 -41.03 -32.12
N ILE A 32 4.80 -40.29 -32.93
CA ILE A 32 3.54 -40.71 -33.61
C ILE A 32 2.16 -40.40 -32.92
N SER A 33 1.66 -39.18 -33.18
CA SER A 33 0.33 -38.81 -33.75
C SER A 33 -0.74 -39.92 -33.95
N ARG A 34 -2.05 -39.81 -33.66
CA ARG A 34 -3.02 -38.70 -33.83
C ARG A 34 -4.40 -39.04 -33.21
N LYS A 35 -5.13 -37.98 -32.79
CA LYS A 35 -6.60 -37.82 -32.64
C LYS A 35 -7.39 -38.56 -31.53
N ARG A 36 -7.64 -37.84 -30.42
CA ARG A 36 -8.97 -37.83 -29.76
C ARG A 36 -9.18 -36.53 -28.97
N GLY A 37 -10.32 -35.86 -29.26
CA GLY A 37 -10.97 -34.77 -28.50
C GLY A 37 -10.09 -33.83 -27.65
N LYS A 38 -9.62 -32.72 -28.23
CA LYS A 38 -8.96 -31.66 -27.45
C LYS A 38 -10.03 -30.85 -26.71
N ARG A 39 -10.29 -31.22 -25.44
CA ARG A 39 -10.87 -30.31 -24.46
C ARG A 39 -9.93 -29.11 -24.36
N ARG A 40 -10.40 -27.96 -24.84
CA ARG A 40 -9.69 -26.69 -24.65
C ARG A 40 -9.64 -26.37 -23.16
N TYR A 41 -8.45 -26.11 -22.65
CA TYR A 41 -8.26 -25.74 -21.26
C TYR A 41 -8.31 -24.22 -21.12
N PHE A 42 -8.75 -23.74 -19.95
CA PHE A 42 -9.08 -22.33 -19.69
C PHE A 42 -7.95 -21.32 -20.03
N TRP A 43 -6.69 -21.73 -20.07
CA TRP A 43 -5.55 -20.89 -20.44
C TRP A 43 -5.40 -20.62 -21.94
N GLU A 44 -6.18 -21.26 -22.82
CA GLU A 44 -6.13 -21.06 -24.28
C GLU A 44 -6.89 -19.80 -24.78
N TYR A 45 -7.30 -18.87 -23.90
CA TYR A 45 -8.10 -17.69 -24.29
C TYR A 45 -7.32 -16.37 -24.47
N SER A 46 -6.01 -16.33 -24.22
CA SER A 46 -5.25 -15.06 -24.20
C SER A 46 -4.60 -14.67 -25.54
N GLU A 47 -5.08 -15.17 -26.67
CA GLU A 47 -4.75 -14.61 -28.00
C GLU A 47 -5.82 -13.60 -28.42
N GLN A 48 -5.82 -12.43 -27.80
CA GLN A 48 -6.50 -11.24 -28.33
C GLN A 48 -5.46 -10.12 -28.45
N VAL A 49 -5.21 -9.75 -29.71
CA VAL A 49 -4.25 -8.74 -30.18
C VAL A 49 -4.44 -7.41 -29.42
N PRO A 50 -3.38 -6.79 -28.86
CA PRO A 50 -3.51 -5.47 -28.27
C PRO A 50 -3.73 -4.41 -29.38
N SER A 51 -4.84 -3.67 -29.28
CA SER A 51 -5.14 -2.51 -30.11
C SER A 51 -4.08 -1.41 -29.93
N SER A 52 -3.59 -0.85 -31.04
CA SER A 52 -2.74 0.34 -31.06
C SER A 52 -3.44 1.52 -30.35
N LYS A 53 -2.86 2.00 -29.25
CA LYS A 53 -3.32 3.21 -28.57
C LYS A 53 -2.46 4.38 -29.02
N GLN A 54 -3.05 5.31 -29.77
CA GLN A 54 -2.43 6.60 -30.06
C GLN A 54 -2.27 7.38 -28.74
N GLU A 55 -1.03 7.77 -28.47
CA GLU A 55 -0.64 8.61 -27.35
C GLU A 55 -0.91 10.09 -27.71
N ARG A 56 -2.01 10.64 -27.20
CA ARG A 56 -2.28 12.08 -27.31
C ARG A 56 -1.56 12.79 -26.17
N MET A 57 -0.49 13.52 -26.48
CA MET A 57 0.20 14.38 -25.52
C MET A 57 -0.71 15.56 -25.13
N LEU A 58 -0.94 15.75 -23.82
CA LEU A 58 -1.76 16.83 -23.27
C LEU A 58 -0.94 18.10 -23.00
N LEU A 59 -1.61 19.26 -22.99
CA LEU A 59 -0.98 20.58 -22.81
C LEU A 59 -0.61 20.85 -21.33
N PRO A 60 0.47 21.61 -21.05
CA PRO A 60 0.93 21.92 -19.68
C PRO A 60 -0.07 22.64 -18.77
N SER A 61 -1.16 23.18 -19.33
CA SER A 61 -2.19 23.92 -18.57
C SER A 61 -3.21 23.00 -17.87
N GLU A 62 -3.26 21.71 -18.21
CA GLU A 62 -4.27 20.75 -17.73
C GLU A 62 -3.76 19.84 -16.60
N TRP A 63 -2.75 20.27 -15.82
CA TRP A 63 -2.18 19.48 -14.73
C TRP A 63 -3.09 19.49 -13.49
N ASP A 64 -3.91 18.44 -13.36
CA ASP A 64 -4.68 18.07 -12.17
C ASP A 64 -4.11 16.77 -11.56
N ARG A 65 -4.54 16.42 -10.35
CA ARG A 65 -4.20 15.19 -9.62
C ARG A 65 -4.39 13.91 -10.44
N GLU A 66 -5.15 13.92 -11.52
CA GLU A 66 -5.35 12.77 -12.40
C GLU A 66 -4.52 12.81 -13.70
N THR A 67 -3.87 13.93 -14.03
CA THR A 67 -3.25 14.14 -15.35
C THR A 67 -1.71 14.20 -15.32
N LEU A 68 -1.07 14.05 -14.15
CA LEU A 68 0.39 13.95 -14.10
C LEU A 68 0.88 12.64 -14.75
N PRO A 69 2.07 12.63 -15.39
CA PRO A 69 2.67 11.43 -15.98
C PRO A 69 2.79 10.23 -15.01
N SER A 70 3.04 10.50 -13.73
CA SER A 70 3.08 9.48 -12.66
C SER A 70 1.73 8.81 -12.40
N ASN A 71 0.63 9.48 -12.77
CA ASN A 71 -0.75 9.10 -12.48
C ASN A 71 -1.42 8.56 -13.76
N MET A 72 -0.77 8.67 -14.92
CA MET A 72 -1.27 8.16 -16.19
C MET A 72 -1.50 6.64 -16.20
N TYR A 73 -0.76 5.88 -15.39
CA TYR A 73 -1.00 4.44 -15.20
C TYR A 73 -2.25 4.16 -14.33
N GLN A 74 -2.75 5.15 -13.60
CA GLN A 74 -4.01 5.09 -12.88
C GLN A 74 -5.23 5.29 -13.80
N LYS A 75 -5.01 5.66 -15.08
CA LYS A 75 -6.00 5.66 -16.18
C LYS A 75 -6.43 4.24 -16.59
N GLY A 76 -6.56 3.35 -15.62
CA GLY A 76 -7.40 2.15 -15.65
C GLY A 76 -8.65 2.30 -14.77
N GLY A 77 -8.79 3.38 -14.01
CA GLY A 77 -10.00 3.71 -13.28
C GLY A 77 -11.07 4.26 -14.21
N LEU A 78 -12.23 3.57 -14.26
CA LEU A 78 -13.47 4.02 -14.90
C LEU A 78 -13.58 3.96 -16.44
N HIS A 79 -12.86 3.05 -17.10
CA HIS A 79 -13.40 2.46 -18.32
C HIS A 79 -13.85 1.03 -18.03
N HIS A 80 -15.15 0.89 -17.81
CA HIS A 80 -15.85 -0.37 -17.93
C HIS A 80 -15.55 -0.95 -19.32
N GLY A 81 -14.57 -1.85 -19.41
CA GLY A 81 -14.62 -2.91 -20.39
C GLY A 81 -15.97 -3.59 -20.19
N LYS A 82 -16.83 -3.56 -21.21
CA LYS A 82 -18.22 -4.06 -21.20
C LYS A 82 -18.36 -5.58 -20.91
N TYR A 83 -17.33 -6.21 -20.35
CA TYR A 83 -17.25 -7.65 -20.09
C TYR A 83 -16.95 -8.04 -18.63
N ALA A 84 -16.74 -7.10 -17.69
CA ALA A 84 -16.35 -7.45 -16.31
C ALA A 84 -17.40 -7.19 -15.20
N VAL A 85 -18.60 -6.68 -15.54
CA VAL A 85 -19.56 -6.21 -14.52
C VAL A 85 -20.45 -7.32 -13.93
N LYS A 86 -20.46 -8.55 -14.47
CA LYS A 86 -21.53 -9.50 -14.10
C LYS A 86 -21.25 -10.48 -12.95
N LYS A 87 -20.04 -10.59 -12.38
CA LYS A 87 -19.77 -11.53 -11.26
C LYS A 87 -18.69 -11.12 -10.26
N SER A 88 -18.34 -9.84 -10.14
CA SER A 88 -17.51 -9.44 -9.01
C SER A 88 -18.42 -9.17 -7.81
N ARG A 89 -18.41 -10.08 -6.82
CA ARG A 89 -18.93 -9.73 -5.49
C ARG A 89 -18.15 -8.49 -5.05
N ARG A 90 -18.82 -7.41 -4.64
CA ARG A 90 -18.17 -6.29 -3.95
C ARG A 90 -17.48 -6.84 -2.70
N THR A 91 -16.22 -7.24 -2.84
CA THR A 91 -15.37 -7.61 -1.72
C THR A 91 -14.67 -6.34 -1.24
N ASP A 92 -14.35 -6.29 0.05
CA ASP A 92 -13.63 -5.24 0.80
C ASP A 92 -12.20 -4.94 0.25
N VAL A 93 -11.88 -5.38 -0.96
CA VAL A 93 -10.59 -5.20 -1.62
C VAL A 93 -10.41 -3.76 -2.11
N GLU A 94 -11.51 -3.11 -2.50
CA GLU A 94 -11.50 -1.74 -3.06
C GLU A 94 -11.70 -0.63 -2.01
N ASP A 95 -12.00 -0.98 -0.76
CA ASP A 95 -12.10 0.02 0.31
C ASP A 95 -10.71 0.40 0.80
N LEU A 96 -10.20 1.54 0.35
CA LEU A 96 -8.89 2.07 0.75
C LEU A 96 -8.96 2.96 2.01
N THR A 97 -10.11 3.01 2.69
CA THR A 97 -10.28 3.82 3.90
C THR A 97 -9.38 3.29 5.02
N PRO A 98 -8.47 4.10 5.59
CA PRO A 98 -7.61 3.66 6.67
C PRO A 98 -8.41 3.46 7.96
N ASN A 99 -8.19 2.33 8.63
CA ASN A 99 -8.79 2.04 9.93
C ASN A 99 -7.71 1.69 10.98
N PRO A 100 -7.18 2.69 11.70
CA PRO A 100 -6.09 2.46 12.64
C PRO A 100 -6.53 1.67 13.88
N ARG A 101 -7.80 1.72 14.28
CA ARG A 101 -8.32 0.85 15.37
C ARG A 101 -8.27 -0.62 14.99
N LYS A 102 -8.70 -0.95 13.77
CA LYS A 102 -8.66 -2.31 13.25
C LYS A 102 -7.22 -2.82 13.22
N LEU A 103 -6.28 -1.99 12.77
CA LEU A 103 -4.86 -2.31 12.80
C LEU A 103 -4.35 -2.56 14.23
N LEU A 104 -4.72 -1.72 15.19
CA LEU A 104 -4.37 -1.87 16.61
C LEU A 104 -4.92 -3.18 17.21
N GLN A 105 -6.17 -3.50 16.90
CA GLN A 105 -6.83 -4.72 17.37
C GLN A 105 -6.14 -5.98 16.82
N ILE A 106 -5.87 -6.02 15.51
CA ILE A 106 -5.13 -7.13 14.88
C ILE A 106 -3.73 -7.27 15.52
N GLY A 107 -3.04 -6.16 15.78
CA GLY A 107 -1.76 -6.15 16.47
C GLY A 107 -1.83 -6.75 17.89
N SER A 108 -2.88 -6.44 18.64
CA SER A 108 -3.11 -7.02 19.97
C SER A 108 -3.36 -8.53 19.91
N GLU A 109 -4.11 -8.99 18.91
CA GLU A 109 -4.43 -10.40 18.71
C GLU A 109 -3.19 -11.21 18.29
N LEU A 110 -2.35 -10.64 17.42
CA LEU A 110 -1.04 -11.20 17.07
C LEU A 110 -0.14 -11.36 18.29
N ARG A 111 -0.10 -10.36 19.18
CA ARG A 111 0.69 -10.45 20.41
C ARG A 111 0.22 -11.58 21.32
N LYS A 112 -1.10 -11.75 21.45
CA LYS A 112 -1.70 -12.87 22.21
C LYS A 112 -1.33 -14.22 21.59
N LEU A 113 -1.43 -14.36 20.27
CA LEU A 113 -1.07 -15.62 19.59
C LEU A 113 0.41 -15.94 19.71
N ASN A 114 1.29 -14.96 19.52
CA ASN A 114 2.73 -15.17 19.66
C ASN A 114 3.09 -15.58 21.09
N LYS A 115 2.45 -14.99 22.10
CA LYS A 115 2.61 -15.42 23.50
C LYS A 115 2.19 -16.88 23.68
N VAL A 116 0.99 -17.26 23.23
CA VAL A 116 0.52 -18.66 23.33
C VAL A 116 1.47 -19.62 22.60
N ILE A 117 1.96 -19.26 21.40
CA ILE A 117 2.91 -20.10 20.64
C ILE A 117 4.23 -20.28 21.42
N SER A 118 4.74 -19.21 22.03
CA SER A 118 5.97 -19.23 22.84
C SER A 118 5.80 -20.02 24.14
N ASP A 119 4.63 -19.95 24.78
CA ASP A 119 4.34 -20.65 26.04
C ASP A 119 4.15 -22.18 25.85
N LEU A 120 3.91 -22.65 24.61
CA LEU A 120 3.74 -24.07 24.31
C LEU A 120 5.09 -24.83 24.38
N THR A 121 5.14 -25.86 25.24
CA THR A 121 6.30 -26.77 25.40
C THR A 121 6.89 -27.20 24.05
N PRO A 122 8.21 -27.07 23.85
CA PRO A 122 8.85 -27.46 22.60
C PRO A 122 8.61 -28.95 22.32
N VAL A 123 8.39 -29.27 21.03
CA VAL A 123 7.96 -30.62 20.61
C VAL A 123 9.01 -31.68 20.95
N SER A 124 10.28 -31.28 21.04
CA SER A 124 11.41 -32.12 21.44
C SER A 124 11.27 -32.69 22.85
N GLU A 125 10.69 -31.93 23.77
CA GLU A 125 10.58 -32.28 25.19
C GLU A 125 9.33 -33.11 25.51
N LEU A 126 8.43 -33.32 24.54
CA LEU A 126 7.18 -34.05 24.75
C LEU A 126 7.33 -35.57 24.49
N PRO A 127 6.57 -36.42 25.20
CA PRO A 127 6.46 -37.85 24.92
C PRO A 127 6.05 -38.12 23.46
N LEU A 128 6.59 -39.19 22.85
CA LEU A 128 6.39 -39.50 21.42
C LEU A 128 4.90 -39.54 21.00
N THR A 129 4.03 -40.02 21.87
CA THR A 129 2.58 -40.12 21.64
C THR A 129 1.87 -38.77 21.60
N ALA A 130 2.39 -37.75 22.30
CA ALA A 130 1.81 -36.41 22.37
C ALA A 130 2.34 -35.46 21.27
N ARG A 131 3.51 -35.76 20.69
CA ARG A 131 4.15 -34.94 19.64
C ARG A 131 3.26 -34.65 18.41
N PRO A 132 2.49 -35.61 17.85
CA PRO A 132 1.61 -35.33 16.71
C PRO A 132 0.52 -34.29 17.03
N ARG A 133 -0.09 -34.37 18.22
CA ARG A 133 -1.11 -33.40 18.65
C ARG A 133 -0.53 -32.01 18.84
N SER A 134 0.60 -31.92 19.54
CA SER A 134 1.30 -30.64 19.76
C SER A 134 1.71 -29.96 18.44
N ARG A 135 2.25 -30.74 17.47
CA ARG A 135 2.57 -30.21 16.13
C ARG A 135 1.34 -29.65 15.41
N LYS A 136 0.21 -30.35 15.45
CA LYS A 136 -1.04 -29.92 14.81
C LYS A 136 -1.55 -28.60 15.41
N GLU A 137 -1.48 -28.46 16.73
CA GLU A 137 -1.89 -27.24 17.43
C GLU A 137 -0.95 -26.06 17.13
N LYS A 138 0.37 -26.27 17.22
CA LYS A 138 1.38 -25.26 16.84
C LYS A 138 1.20 -24.78 15.41
N ASN A 139 0.99 -25.69 14.46
CA ASN A 139 0.77 -25.34 13.05
C ASN A 139 -0.53 -24.54 12.85
N LYS A 140 -1.60 -24.88 13.57
CA LYS A 140 -2.87 -24.13 13.54
C LYS A 140 -2.69 -22.69 14.02
N LEU A 141 -1.99 -22.48 15.14
CA LEU A 141 -1.71 -21.15 15.68
C LEU A 141 -0.78 -20.35 14.77
N ALA A 142 0.29 -20.96 14.26
CA ALA A 142 1.21 -20.33 13.32
C ALA A 142 0.50 -19.89 12.03
N SER A 143 -0.37 -20.76 11.47
CA SER A 143 -1.17 -20.43 10.28
C SER A 143 -2.10 -19.24 10.53
N ARG A 144 -2.73 -19.18 11.72
CA ARG A 144 -3.57 -18.03 12.11
C ARG A 144 -2.74 -16.75 12.25
N ALA A 145 -1.59 -16.81 12.92
CA ALA A 145 -0.69 -15.67 13.09
C ALA A 145 -0.20 -15.14 11.73
N CYS A 146 0.16 -16.02 10.78
CA CYS A 146 0.54 -15.64 9.43
C CYS A 146 -0.58 -14.89 8.69
N ARG A 147 -1.81 -15.38 8.75
CA ARG A 147 -2.97 -14.70 8.14
C ARG A 147 -3.22 -13.32 8.76
N LEU A 148 -3.14 -13.22 10.09
CA LEU A 148 -3.32 -11.94 10.78
C LEU A 148 -2.18 -10.96 10.46
N LYS A 149 -0.93 -11.43 10.31
CA LYS A 149 0.20 -10.60 9.85
C LYS A 149 -0.10 -9.99 8.48
N LYS A 150 -0.61 -10.79 7.53
CA LYS A 150 -0.98 -10.28 6.19
C LYS A 150 -2.12 -9.25 6.28
N LYS A 151 -3.12 -9.47 7.13
CA LYS A 151 -4.20 -8.49 7.37
C LYS A 151 -3.67 -7.20 7.99
N ALA A 152 -2.80 -7.28 8.99
CA ALA A 152 -2.17 -6.11 9.60
C ALA A 152 -1.33 -5.32 8.59
N GLN A 153 -0.57 -6.00 7.73
CA GLN A 153 0.17 -5.36 6.66
C GLN A 153 -0.76 -4.61 5.69
N TYR A 154 -1.88 -5.21 5.31
CA TYR A 154 -2.87 -4.57 4.45
C TYR A 154 -3.48 -3.31 5.08
N GLU A 155 -3.92 -3.40 6.33
CA GLU A 155 -4.47 -2.22 7.05
C GLU A 155 -3.42 -1.14 7.28
N ALA A 156 -2.16 -1.50 7.59
CA ALA A 156 -1.06 -0.56 7.68
C ALA A 156 -0.79 0.13 6.33
N ASN A 157 -0.86 -0.59 5.23
CA ASN A 157 -0.70 -0.01 3.90
C ASN A 157 -1.81 0.99 3.56
N LYS A 158 -3.06 0.78 4.01
CA LYS A 158 -4.12 1.79 3.87
C LYS A 158 -3.76 3.09 4.60
N VAL A 159 -3.26 2.98 5.83
CA VAL A 159 -2.78 4.15 6.62
C VAL A 159 -1.63 4.86 5.91
N LYS A 160 -0.63 4.12 5.41
CA LYS A 160 0.50 4.69 4.65
C LYS A 160 0.06 5.41 3.40
N LEU A 161 -0.80 4.76 2.59
CA LEU A 161 -1.33 5.34 1.36
C LEU A 161 -2.06 6.65 1.67
N TRP A 162 -2.87 6.66 2.72
CA TRP A 162 -3.58 7.87 3.15
C TRP A 162 -2.61 9.01 3.54
N GLY A 163 -1.57 8.70 4.32
CA GLY A 163 -0.56 9.68 4.71
C GLY A 163 0.21 10.25 3.52
N LEU A 164 0.67 9.38 2.62
CA LEU A 164 1.36 9.78 1.38
C LEU A 164 0.46 10.61 0.47
N ASN A 165 -0.81 10.25 0.35
CA ASN A 165 -1.75 11.03 -0.44
C ASN A 165 -1.95 12.43 0.13
N THR A 166 -2.06 12.52 1.46
CA THR A 166 -2.23 13.80 2.13
C THR A 166 -1.01 14.69 1.99
N GLU A 167 0.19 14.11 2.06
CA GLU A 167 1.45 14.82 1.78
C GLU A 167 1.52 15.29 0.33
N TYR A 168 1.12 14.43 -0.62
CA TYR A 168 1.01 14.80 -2.03
C TYR A 168 0.06 15.99 -2.23
N ASP A 169 -1.14 15.97 -1.64
CA ASP A 169 -2.12 17.06 -1.78
C ASP A 169 -1.57 18.39 -1.21
N ARG A 170 -0.80 18.34 -0.12
CA ARG A 170 -0.10 19.51 0.45
C ARG A 170 0.97 20.07 -0.48
N LEU A 171 1.79 19.20 -1.05
CA LEU A 171 2.83 19.60 -2.00
C LEU A 171 2.21 20.25 -3.25
N LEU A 172 1.15 19.63 -3.78
CA LEU A 172 0.43 20.16 -4.93
C LEU A 172 -0.18 21.54 -4.64
N PHE A 173 -0.72 21.76 -3.44
CA PHE A 173 -1.20 23.08 -3.02
C PHE A 173 -0.09 24.14 -3.05
N VAL A 174 1.08 23.85 -2.47
CA VAL A 174 2.22 24.79 -2.47
C VAL A 174 2.67 25.10 -3.90
N ILE A 175 2.77 24.07 -4.76
CA ILE A 175 3.16 24.24 -6.17
C ILE A 175 2.16 25.14 -6.91
N ASN A 176 0.85 24.89 -6.76
CA ASN A 176 -0.19 25.67 -7.42
C ASN A 176 -0.24 27.11 -6.91
N ALA A 177 -0.14 27.33 -5.60
CA ALA A 177 -0.12 28.67 -5.02
C ALA A 177 1.05 29.53 -5.55
N ILE A 178 2.21 28.92 -5.78
CA ILE A 178 3.38 29.62 -6.32
C ILE A 178 3.26 29.82 -7.83
N LYS A 179 2.70 28.84 -8.55
CA LYS A 179 2.40 29.00 -9.98
C LYS A 179 1.46 30.20 -10.20
N GLU A 180 0.40 30.32 -9.41
CA GLU A 180 -0.54 31.45 -9.47
C GLU A 180 0.15 32.79 -9.14
N GLU A 181 1.02 32.82 -8.13
CA GLU A 181 1.80 34.00 -7.79
C GLU A 181 2.72 34.44 -8.95
N ILE A 182 3.40 33.49 -9.61
CA ILE A 182 4.26 33.79 -10.76
C ILE A 182 3.43 34.39 -11.90
N VAL A 183 2.30 33.75 -12.26
CA VAL A 183 1.41 34.24 -13.31
C VAL A 183 0.88 35.65 -12.97
N SER A 184 0.46 35.87 -11.72
CA SER A 184 -0.01 37.18 -11.25
C SER A 184 1.08 38.26 -11.37
N ARG A 185 2.33 37.93 -11.03
CA ARG A 185 3.48 38.85 -11.15
C ARG A 185 3.86 39.17 -12.60
N LEU A 186 3.60 38.25 -13.54
CA LEU A 186 3.82 38.48 -14.96
C LEU A 186 2.74 39.37 -15.56
N GLN A 187 1.50 39.25 -15.08
CA GLN A 187 0.36 40.04 -15.55
C GLN A 187 0.35 41.45 -14.92
N ASN A 188 0.81 41.60 -13.67
CA ASN A 188 0.77 42.86 -12.91
C ASN A 188 2.19 43.40 -12.65
N VAL A 189 2.86 43.93 -13.68
CA VAL A 189 4.24 44.45 -13.60
C VAL A 189 4.36 45.71 -12.71
N ALA A 190 3.26 46.42 -12.46
CA ALA A 190 3.26 47.76 -11.87
C ALA A 190 3.22 47.84 -10.33
N THR A 191 3.00 46.74 -9.60
CA THR A 191 2.94 46.80 -8.13
C THR A 191 4.32 46.60 -7.51
N ASP A 192 4.75 47.57 -6.71
CA ASP A 192 6.00 47.59 -5.94
C ASP A 192 6.11 46.32 -5.08
N LYS A 193 7.12 45.49 -5.38
CA LYS A 193 7.17 44.09 -4.90
C LYS A 193 7.82 44.05 -3.51
N VAL A 194 7.02 44.35 -2.48
CA VAL A 194 7.45 44.40 -1.07
C VAL A 194 8.02 43.06 -0.55
N THR A 195 7.67 41.91 -1.15
CA THR A 195 8.15 40.59 -0.70
C THR A 195 8.74 39.76 -1.83
N SER A 196 9.94 39.21 -1.57
CA SER A 196 10.61 38.28 -2.48
C SER A 196 9.75 37.03 -2.72
N MET A 197 9.78 36.49 -3.94
CA MET A 197 9.10 35.21 -4.23
C MET A 197 9.65 34.09 -3.36
N ALA A 198 10.94 34.12 -3.06
CA ALA A 198 11.60 33.16 -2.17
C ALA A 198 10.99 33.20 -0.76
N ASP A 199 10.79 34.39 -0.19
CA ASP A 199 10.20 34.53 1.15
C ASP A 199 8.76 34.02 1.21
N LYS A 200 7.99 34.22 0.13
CA LYS A 200 6.61 33.71 0.04
C LYS A 200 6.59 32.18 -0.07
N LEU A 201 7.49 31.59 -0.86
CA LEU A 201 7.67 30.14 -0.95
C LEU A 201 8.05 29.55 0.40
N ASP A 202 9.01 30.14 1.10
CA ASP A 202 9.45 29.67 2.42
C ASP A 202 8.33 29.72 3.46
N ARG A 203 7.48 30.76 3.42
CA ARG A 203 6.28 30.85 4.27
C ARG A 203 5.28 29.73 3.93
N LEU A 204 4.96 29.54 2.65
CA LEU A 204 4.03 28.49 2.21
C LEU A 204 4.51 27.08 2.60
N ILE A 205 5.81 26.81 2.46
CA ILE A 205 6.42 25.55 2.91
C ILE A 205 6.22 25.36 4.41
N LYS A 206 6.57 26.36 5.22
CA LYS A 206 6.51 26.28 6.69
C LYS A 206 5.08 26.15 7.23
N GLU A 207 4.12 26.78 6.58
CA GLU A 207 2.71 26.77 7.00
C GLU A 207 1.99 25.50 6.57
N THR A 208 2.32 24.94 5.39
CA THR A 208 1.54 23.85 4.78
C THR A 208 2.16 22.47 4.99
N LEU A 209 3.49 22.36 4.89
CA LEU A 209 4.18 21.08 4.94
C LEU A 209 4.45 20.68 6.40
N VAL A 210 4.24 19.40 6.71
CA VAL A 210 4.55 18.86 8.05
C VAL A 210 6.07 18.80 8.21
N THR A 211 6.56 19.12 9.42
CA THR A 211 7.99 19.05 9.75
C THR A 211 8.59 17.65 9.54
N SER A 212 7.79 16.60 9.74
CA SER A 212 8.17 15.21 9.47
C SER A 212 7.42 14.70 8.23
N PRO A 213 8.10 14.49 7.10
CA PRO A 213 7.47 13.91 5.91
C PRO A 213 7.06 12.45 6.15
N VAL A 214 5.97 12.01 5.51
CA VAL A 214 5.52 10.61 5.56
C VAL A 214 6.34 9.77 4.58
N ALA A 215 6.70 10.36 3.42
CA ALA A 215 7.63 9.76 2.48
C ALA A 215 8.97 9.44 3.15
N GLY A 216 9.47 8.21 2.92
CA GLY A 216 10.70 7.72 3.55
C GLY A 216 10.57 7.31 5.03
N GLN A 217 9.55 7.78 5.76
CA GLN A 217 9.35 7.52 7.19
C GLN A 217 8.00 6.85 7.49
N THR A 218 7.47 6.09 6.53
CA THR A 218 6.12 5.50 6.61
C THR A 218 5.89 4.57 7.81
N SER A 219 6.93 3.94 8.35
CA SER A 219 6.84 3.12 9.57
C SER A 219 6.56 3.96 10.81
N ASP A 220 7.24 5.09 10.93
CA ASP A 220 7.16 5.97 12.09
C ASP A 220 5.83 6.72 12.08
N PHE A 221 5.38 7.13 10.89
CA PHE A 221 4.02 7.63 10.70
C PHE A 221 2.96 6.64 11.20
N VAL A 222 3.00 5.37 10.78
CA VAL A 222 2.03 4.36 11.25
C VAL A 222 2.12 4.16 12.77
N ASN A 223 3.32 4.16 13.35
CA ASN A 223 3.49 4.06 14.80
C ASN A 223 2.86 5.23 15.55
N GLN A 224 3.07 6.46 15.06
CA GLN A 224 2.49 7.67 15.65
C GLN A 224 0.95 7.61 15.62
N ILE A 225 0.37 7.23 14.48
CA ILE A 225 -1.09 7.07 14.35
C ILE A 225 -1.61 5.99 15.32
N LEU A 226 -0.90 4.87 15.46
CA LEU A 226 -1.28 3.81 16.41
C LEU A 226 -1.16 4.25 17.87
N GLU A 227 -0.17 5.07 18.20
CA GLU A 227 -0.01 5.64 19.54
C GLU A 227 -1.19 6.56 19.87
N VAL A 228 -1.52 7.49 18.98
CA VAL A 228 -2.69 8.38 19.13
C VAL A 228 -3.98 7.56 19.22
N THR A 229 -4.10 6.50 18.42
CA THR A 229 -5.25 5.59 18.47
C THR A 229 -5.35 4.86 19.81
N SER A 230 -4.21 4.45 20.38
CA SER A 230 -4.18 3.79 21.69
C SER A 230 -4.59 4.71 22.84
N ARG A 231 -4.40 6.03 22.67
CA ARG A 231 -4.83 7.07 23.62
C ARG A 231 -6.34 7.37 23.55
N GLY A 232 -7.07 6.80 22.58
CA GLY A 232 -8.53 6.85 22.53
C GLY A 232 -9.13 7.49 21.29
N ASP A 233 -8.33 8.12 20.41
CA ASP A 233 -8.84 8.67 19.16
C ASP A 233 -9.10 7.54 18.13
N PRO A 234 -10.35 7.29 17.72
CA PRO A 234 -10.67 6.22 16.78
C PRO A 234 -10.07 6.42 15.37
N THR A 235 -9.68 7.64 15.02
CA THR A 235 -9.10 7.99 13.72
C THR A 235 -7.59 8.15 13.76
N GLY A 236 -6.99 8.10 14.96
CA GLY A 236 -5.55 8.26 15.16
C GLY A 236 -5.01 9.61 14.67
N GLY A 237 -5.84 10.66 14.64
CA GLY A 237 -5.48 11.99 14.15
C GLY A 237 -5.48 12.15 12.63
N LEU A 238 -5.87 11.13 11.85
CA LEU A 238 -5.86 11.19 10.38
C LEU A 238 -6.76 12.31 9.85
N VAL A 239 -7.96 12.49 10.39
CA VAL A 239 -8.92 13.48 9.85
C VAL A 239 -8.40 14.92 9.91
N GLY A 240 -7.56 15.26 10.90
CA GLY A 240 -6.98 16.59 11.06
C GLY A 240 -5.84 16.93 10.10
N LEU A 241 -5.34 15.96 9.32
CA LEU A 241 -4.22 16.18 8.40
C LEU A 241 -4.65 16.66 7.01
N ARG A 242 -5.95 16.69 6.69
CA ARG A 242 -6.42 17.22 5.40
C ARG A 242 -6.17 18.73 5.30
N VAL A 243 -5.63 19.15 4.17
CA VAL A 243 -5.51 20.57 3.82
C VAL A 243 -6.92 21.15 3.65
N PRO A 244 -7.19 22.37 4.13
CA PRO A 244 -8.37 23.10 3.71
C PRO A 244 -8.29 23.26 2.19
N THR A 245 -9.09 22.51 1.45
CA THR A 245 -9.29 22.79 0.03
C THR A 245 -10.01 24.14 0.00
N SER A 246 -9.27 25.22 -0.25
CA SER A 246 -9.87 26.47 -0.69
C SER A 246 -10.74 26.12 -1.89
N LYS A 247 -12.06 26.31 -1.73
CA LYS A 247 -13.04 26.09 -2.79
C LYS A 247 -12.55 26.85 -4.03
N VAL A 248 -12.29 26.11 -5.09
CA VAL A 248 -12.26 26.66 -6.45
C VAL A 248 -13.70 26.90 -6.87
#